data_AF-A0A1I2TAA6-F1
#
_entry.id   AF-A0A1I2TAA6-F1
#
_cell.length_a   1.000
_cell.length_b   1.000
_cell.length_c   1.000
_cell.angle_alpha   90.00
_cell.angle_beta   90.00
_cell.angle_gamma   90.00
#
_symmetry.space_group_name_H-M   'P 1'
#
loop_
_entity.id
_entity.type
_entity.pdbx_description
1 polymer ?
#
loop_
_entity_poly.entity_id
_entity_poly.type
_entity_poly.pdbx_seq_one_letter_code
_entity_poly.pdbx_strand_id
1 'polypeptide(L)'
;MGNDEIYQQVIDDFYRTGSVKKTSQNVGTTLVRAQRILITEGLWSSPTSEKVVALYARGKTVPQIAEELFVSEKTVQAYLPYTRTDKGYGGDDRSADAVKSDDYRRRMQRAAQSQVSEDNMKKEIKEMGEKKPFEWNEVSKNELNTASKAYDKKLEEEESKSVNGSELTTEELYGSHMRKHPEVLKLELILDIDSLRKEDMEVLKQYGKVEKGITREILVPADITLHALNYAILRAFGWQNSHLHHFRLPKEVFQKLTGGKNKVDQHDYVEYDGLYTNWMKLCGLYFRFPCDDFEDLYWDDDYKEGQSIKTWFSKKYTGPYKYKGKWEHFHFANPAAQSVLKKNPMIRQQLSFAEWSKLKESGKDPDKMPAKMIPIEEATIQELSYGFEGGMDELLERIPLIELMIPEGIKEDRDINDKIAFLQKRQENEEKDLPVLPVTDELIYAYDYGDGWEVKIRLKECYYTIREDKSESFTEVQEGVRLNLKKDRYLSEQTAFDRNNLKVSKSLALKIATVNYKRRPVCLSLDGLSLMDDVGGIHGYVDLLRTIHGNDPEEKEDMREWAKWMGWTGRMNKPETLL
;
A
#
# COMPACT_ATOMS: atom_id res chain seq x y z
N MET A 1 -4.27 17.64 -30.49
CA MET A 1 -4.28 19.12 -30.46
C MET A 1 -2.85 19.58 -30.26
N GLY A 2 -2.43 20.66 -30.91
CA GLY A 2 -1.06 21.17 -30.73
C GLY A 2 -0.87 21.76 -29.32
N ASN A 3 0.36 21.75 -28.79
CA ASN A 3 0.66 22.30 -27.46
C ASN A 3 0.30 23.79 -27.32
N ASP A 4 0.44 24.57 -28.39
CA ASP A 4 0.09 26.00 -28.42
C ASP A 4 -1.43 26.24 -28.40
N GLU A 5 -2.21 25.30 -28.95
CA GLU A 5 -3.67 25.37 -28.96
C GLU A 5 -4.24 25.13 -27.54
N ILE A 6 -3.70 24.13 -26.83
CA ILE A 6 -4.06 23.86 -25.42
C ILE A 6 -3.62 25.02 -24.52
N TYR A 7 -2.45 25.61 -24.75
CA TYR A 7 -1.95 26.73 -23.96
C TYR A 7 -2.91 27.93 -23.98
N GLN A 8 -3.34 28.32 -25.19
CA GLN A 8 -4.27 29.44 -25.35
C GLN A 8 -5.67 29.09 -24.84
N GLN A 9 -6.17 27.87 -25.08
CA GLN A 9 -7.48 27.43 -24.58
C GLN A 9 -7.57 27.43 -23.05
N VAL A 10 -6.48 27.08 -22.35
CA VAL A 10 -6.42 27.18 -20.88
C VAL A 10 -6.59 28.62 -20.42
N ILE A 11 -5.91 29.58 -21.05
CA ILE A 11 -6.02 31.00 -20.70
C ILE A 11 -7.44 31.50 -20.94
N ASP A 12 -7.98 31.23 -22.13
CA ASP A 12 -9.29 31.73 -22.55
C ASP A 12 -10.42 31.15 -21.70
N ASP A 13 -10.37 29.85 -21.38
CA ASP A 13 -11.39 29.22 -20.54
C ASP A 13 -11.22 29.59 -19.05
N PHE A 14 -10.01 29.87 -18.57
CA PHE A 14 -9.80 30.38 -17.22
C PHE A 14 -10.40 31.78 -17.03
N TYR A 15 -10.28 32.68 -18.00
CA TYR A 15 -10.96 33.99 -17.97
C TYR A 15 -12.50 33.86 -17.86
N ARG A 16 -13.07 32.75 -18.33
CA ARG A 16 -14.50 32.44 -18.21
C ARG A 16 -14.87 31.76 -16.90
N THR A 17 -14.03 30.85 -16.42
CA THR A 17 -14.39 29.95 -15.31
C THR A 17 -13.85 30.39 -13.96
N GLY A 18 -12.76 31.16 -13.92
CA GLY A 18 -12.03 31.51 -12.69
C GLY A 18 -11.43 30.31 -11.96
N SER A 19 -11.56 29.09 -12.49
CA SER A 19 -11.25 27.84 -11.81
C SER A 19 -10.30 27.01 -12.65
N VAL A 20 -9.11 26.74 -12.11
CA VAL A 20 -8.07 25.92 -12.74
C VAL A 20 -8.61 24.52 -13.09
N LYS A 21 -9.45 23.97 -12.20
CA LYS A 21 -10.05 22.64 -12.35
C LYS A 21 -11.10 22.61 -13.46
N LYS A 22 -12.00 23.60 -13.50
CA LYS A 22 -13.01 23.67 -14.56
C LYS A 22 -12.36 23.92 -15.93
N THR A 23 -11.32 24.75 -15.94
CA THR A 23 -10.46 24.99 -17.10
C THR A 23 -9.80 23.70 -17.58
N SER A 24 -9.18 22.92 -16.70
CA SER A 24 -8.52 21.67 -17.11
C SER A 24 -9.51 20.65 -17.68
N GLN A 25 -10.71 20.57 -17.10
CA GLN A 25 -11.78 19.69 -17.58
C GLN A 25 -12.34 20.12 -18.94
N ASN A 26 -12.65 21.42 -19.11
CA ASN A 26 -13.22 21.95 -20.36
C ASN A 26 -12.22 21.85 -21.53
N VAL A 27 -10.94 22.09 -21.26
CA VAL A 27 -9.86 22.04 -22.26
C VAL A 27 -9.36 20.61 -22.50
N GLY A 28 -9.67 19.67 -21.59
CA GLY A 28 -9.21 18.28 -21.70
C GLY A 28 -7.71 18.12 -21.42
N THR A 29 -7.18 18.89 -20.47
CA THR A 29 -5.76 18.84 -20.04
C THR A 29 -5.65 18.45 -18.57
N THR A 30 -4.44 18.14 -18.08
CA THR A 30 -4.24 17.80 -16.66
C THR A 30 -4.37 19.05 -15.79
N LEU A 31 -4.82 18.87 -14.55
CA LEU A 31 -4.94 19.96 -13.57
C LEU A 31 -3.60 20.68 -13.39
N VAL A 32 -2.52 19.91 -13.21
CA VAL A 32 -1.16 20.44 -13.05
C VAL A 32 -0.71 21.22 -14.29
N ARG A 33 -1.02 20.75 -15.51
CA ARG A 33 -0.65 21.47 -16.73
C ARG A 33 -1.41 22.80 -16.84
N ALA A 34 -2.72 22.79 -16.61
CA ALA A 34 -3.51 24.03 -16.58
C ALA A 34 -2.99 24.99 -15.51
N GLN A 35 -2.74 24.49 -14.30
CA GLN A 35 -2.22 25.26 -13.18
C GLN A 35 -0.88 25.93 -13.52
N ARG A 36 0.07 25.18 -14.09
CA ARG A 36 1.39 25.72 -14.45
C ARG A 36 1.32 26.77 -15.55
N ILE A 37 0.42 26.62 -16.53
CA ILE A 37 0.18 27.62 -17.59
C ILE A 37 -0.32 28.93 -16.95
N LEU A 38 -1.28 28.81 -16.04
CA LEU A 38 -1.86 29.98 -15.36
C LEU A 38 -0.87 30.64 -14.39
N ILE A 39 0.03 29.87 -13.76
CA ILE A 39 1.17 30.42 -13.00
C ILE A 39 2.11 31.20 -13.92
N THR A 40 2.45 30.66 -15.10
CA THR A 40 3.35 31.33 -16.06
C THR A 40 2.79 32.67 -16.51
N GLU A 41 1.48 32.75 -16.78
CA GLU A 41 0.81 33.97 -17.21
C GLU A 41 0.45 34.91 -16.04
N GLY A 42 0.72 34.51 -14.80
CA GLY A 42 0.38 35.29 -13.60
C GLY A 42 -1.12 35.38 -13.33
N LEU A 43 -1.93 34.49 -13.92
CA LEU A 43 -3.39 34.45 -13.78
C LEU A 43 -3.84 33.66 -12.54
N TRP A 44 -2.96 32.82 -11.99
CA TRP A 44 -3.24 32.03 -10.80
C TRP A 44 -2.02 31.99 -9.87
N SER A 45 -2.26 32.18 -8.58
CA SER A 45 -1.27 31.96 -7.53
C SER A 45 -1.90 31.37 -6.27
N SER A 46 -1.05 30.69 -5.51
CA SER A 46 -1.24 30.27 -4.13
C SER A 46 0.01 30.64 -3.31
N PRO A 47 -0.06 30.70 -1.97
CA PRO A 47 1.10 30.98 -1.11
C PRO A 47 2.28 30.03 -1.35
N THR A 48 2.01 28.77 -1.72
CA THR A 48 3.04 27.78 -2.08
C THR A 48 3.62 28.08 -3.45
N SER A 49 2.77 28.39 -4.45
CA SER A 49 3.25 28.72 -5.80
C SER A 49 4.12 29.98 -5.81
N GLU A 50 3.78 31.01 -5.01
CA GLU A 50 4.55 32.26 -4.95
C GLU A 50 5.94 32.02 -4.37
N LYS A 51 6.04 31.18 -3.34
CA LYS A 51 7.32 30.76 -2.76
C LYS A 51 8.13 29.94 -3.75
N VAL A 52 7.52 28.98 -4.42
CA VAL A 52 8.18 28.14 -5.44
C VAL A 52 8.70 29.01 -6.59
N VAL A 53 7.86 29.89 -7.15
CA VAL A 53 8.24 30.80 -8.25
C VAL A 53 9.34 31.76 -7.81
N ALA A 54 9.28 32.32 -6.60
CA ALA A 54 10.29 33.23 -6.09
C ALA A 54 11.66 32.54 -5.89
N LEU A 55 11.68 31.32 -5.37
CA LEU A 55 12.91 30.55 -5.19
C LEU A 55 13.48 30.06 -6.52
N TYR A 56 12.62 29.65 -7.45
CA TYR A 56 13.01 29.28 -8.81
C TYR A 56 13.59 30.46 -9.59
N ALA A 57 13.00 31.66 -9.47
CA ALA A 57 13.51 32.89 -10.08
C ALA A 57 14.89 33.30 -9.52
N ARG A 58 15.26 32.86 -8.31
CA ARG A 58 16.60 33.02 -7.73
C ARG A 58 17.61 31.97 -8.20
N GLY A 59 17.22 31.10 -9.13
CA GLY A 59 18.07 30.07 -9.71
C GLY A 59 18.18 28.79 -8.88
N LYS A 60 17.32 28.59 -7.87
CA LYS A 60 17.31 27.34 -7.09
C LYS A 60 16.72 26.18 -7.91
N THR A 61 17.29 25.00 -7.73
CA THR A 61 16.84 23.76 -8.39
C THR A 61 15.59 23.19 -7.70
N VAL A 62 14.87 22.28 -8.37
CA VAL A 62 13.71 21.59 -7.79
C VAL A 62 14.03 20.93 -6.44
N PRO A 63 15.12 20.14 -6.29
CA PRO A 63 15.52 19.57 -4.99
C PRO A 63 15.77 20.64 -3.92
N GLN A 64 16.44 21.75 -4.28
CA GLN A 64 16.75 22.82 -3.33
C GLN A 64 15.49 23.56 -2.86
N ILE A 65 14.52 23.77 -3.75
CA ILE A 65 13.24 24.38 -3.41
C ILE A 65 12.41 23.42 -2.55
N ALA A 66 12.43 22.13 -2.87
CA ALA A 66 11.74 21.09 -2.11
C ALA A 66 12.26 21.03 -0.67
N GLU A 67 13.58 21.05 -0.51
CA GLU A 67 14.26 21.11 0.78
C GLU A 67 13.91 22.39 1.55
N GLU A 68 14.02 23.57 0.93
CA GLU A 68 13.79 24.85 1.62
C GLU A 68 12.33 25.07 2.01
N LEU A 69 11.39 24.56 1.22
CA LEU A 69 9.96 24.66 1.49
C LEU A 69 9.42 23.49 2.31
N PHE A 70 10.24 22.47 2.56
CA PHE A 70 9.84 21.20 3.20
C PHE A 70 8.63 20.59 2.49
N VAL A 71 8.70 20.48 1.17
CA VAL A 71 7.67 19.85 0.32
C VAL A 71 8.34 18.88 -0.65
N SER A 72 7.59 17.95 -1.25
CA SER A 72 8.18 17.01 -2.21
C SER A 72 8.66 17.73 -3.49
N GLU A 73 9.66 17.17 -4.17
CA GLU A 73 10.10 17.65 -5.49
C GLU A 73 8.94 17.70 -6.51
N LYS A 74 7.98 16.76 -6.42
CA LYS A 74 6.79 16.76 -7.27
C LYS A 74 5.85 17.91 -6.97
N THR A 75 5.69 18.27 -5.70
CA THR A 75 4.95 19.46 -5.29
C THR A 75 5.59 20.71 -5.90
N VAL A 76 6.92 20.83 -5.81
CA VAL A 76 7.64 21.93 -6.47
C VAL A 76 7.39 21.93 -7.98
N GLN A 77 7.52 20.78 -8.65
CA GLN A 77 7.28 20.65 -10.08
C GLN A 77 5.86 21.06 -10.50
N ALA A 78 4.85 20.77 -9.68
CA ALA A 78 3.47 21.16 -9.93
C ALA A 78 3.23 22.68 -9.85
N TYR A 79 4.06 23.39 -9.08
CA TYR A 79 3.98 24.84 -8.87
C TYR A 79 5.02 25.65 -9.67
N LEU A 80 5.88 24.99 -10.45
CA LEU A 80 6.83 25.67 -11.32
C LEU A 80 6.14 26.29 -12.54
N PRO A 81 6.64 27.44 -13.05
CA PRO A 81 6.19 27.96 -14.33
C PRO A 81 6.21 26.88 -15.41
N TYR A 82 5.19 26.87 -16.25
CA TYR A 82 5.11 26.01 -17.42
C TYR A 82 6.31 26.26 -18.36
N THR A 83 7.08 25.21 -18.62
CA THR A 83 8.20 25.21 -19.55
C THR A 83 7.79 24.53 -20.85
N ARG A 84 7.97 25.24 -21.98
CA ARG A 84 7.76 24.69 -23.32
C ARG A 84 8.87 23.70 -23.64
N THR A 85 8.72 22.46 -23.21
CA THR A 85 9.63 21.37 -23.56
C THR A 85 8.82 20.14 -23.94
N ASP A 86 9.26 19.45 -24.99
CA ASP A 86 8.62 18.24 -25.52
C ASP A 86 8.53 17.08 -24.49
N LYS A 87 9.28 17.18 -23.38
CA LYS A 87 9.35 16.21 -22.26
C LYS A 87 8.43 16.52 -21.06
N GLY A 88 7.49 17.45 -21.19
CA GLY A 88 6.60 17.86 -20.09
C GLY A 88 5.37 16.95 -19.86
N TYR A 89 4.71 17.10 -18.70
CA TYR A 89 3.46 16.38 -18.38
C TYR A 89 2.39 16.60 -19.46
N GLY A 90 2.02 15.53 -20.17
CA GLY A 90 1.05 15.57 -21.27
C GLY A 90 1.62 15.98 -22.64
N GLY A 91 2.94 15.99 -22.81
CA GLY A 91 3.59 15.96 -24.13
C GLY A 91 3.52 14.57 -24.78
N ASP A 92 3.91 14.47 -26.05
CA ASP A 92 3.89 13.22 -26.81
C ASP A 92 4.93 12.19 -26.31
N ASP A 93 5.92 12.62 -25.50
CA ASP A 93 6.93 11.77 -24.82
C ASP A 93 6.62 11.62 -23.31
N ARG A 94 5.60 10.81 -22.96
CA ARG A 94 5.24 10.50 -21.56
C ARG A 94 6.16 9.41 -20.98
N SER A 95 6.44 9.44 -19.66
CA SER A 95 7.08 8.29 -19.00
C SER A 95 6.16 7.07 -19.05
N ALA A 96 6.74 5.87 -19.11
CA ALA A 96 5.98 4.62 -19.17
C ALA A 96 4.99 4.51 -18.00
N ASP A 97 5.42 4.82 -16.77
CA ASP A 97 4.55 4.82 -15.58
C ASP A 97 3.38 5.82 -15.68
N ALA A 98 3.62 6.99 -16.26
CA ALA A 98 2.57 7.99 -16.45
C ALA A 98 1.55 7.54 -17.50
N VAL A 99 1.95 6.77 -18.52
CA VAL A 99 1.03 6.13 -19.48
C VAL A 99 0.26 4.99 -18.79
N LYS A 100 0.96 4.13 -18.04
CA LYS A 100 0.40 2.98 -17.30
C LYS A 100 -0.67 3.42 -16.29
N SER A 101 -0.38 4.43 -15.45
CA SER A 101 -1.34 4.99 -14.50
C SER A 101 -2.53 5.66 -15.17
N ASP A 102 -2.37 6.26 -16.34
CA ASP A 102 -3.48 6.88 -17.08
C ASP A 102 -4.38 5.85 -17.77
N ASP A 103 -3.83 4.76 -18.31
CA ASP A 103 -4.64 3.65 -18.80
C ASP A 103 -5.41 2.95 -17.68
N TYR A 104 -4.81 2.83 -16.50
CA TYR A 104 -5.49 2.32 -15.32
C TYR A 104 -6.58 3.28 -14.82
N ARG A 105 -6.28 4.58 -14.70
CA ARG A 105 -7.27 5.61 -14.38
C ARG A 105 -8.39 5.70 -15.41
N ARG A 106 -8.13 5.50 -16.72
CA ARG A 106 -9.17 5.46 -17.76
C ARG A 106 -10.11 4.26 -17.61
N ARG A 107 -9.59 3.10 -17.18
CA ARG A 107 -10.42 1.95 -16.80
C ARG A 107 -11.31 2.28 -15.60
N MET A 108 -10.77 2.96 -14.59
CA MET A 108 -11.49 3.30 -13.35
C MET A 108 -12.42 4.53 -13.46
N GLN A 109 -12.11 5.51 -14.30
CA GLN A 109 -12.97 6.69 -14.53
C GLN A 109 -14.29 6.32 -15.22
N ARG A 110 -14.27 5.32 -16.11
CA ARG A 110 -15.49 4.74 -16.69
C ARG A 110 -16.35 4.05 -15.62
N ALA A 111 -15.74 3.50 -14.59
CA ALA A 111 -16.41 2.89 -13.43
C ALA A 111 -16.95 3.90 -12.41
N ALA A 112 -16.29 5.06 -12.25
CA ALA A 112 -16.71 6.12 -11.34
C ALA A 112 -17.93 6.90 -11.86
N GLN A 113 -18.05 7.06 -13.19
CA GLN A 113 -19.19 7.75 -13.84
C GLN A 113 -20.55 7.07 -13.62
N SER A 114 -20.55 5.84 -13.12
CA SER A 114 -21.73 5.02 -12.82
C SER A 114 -21.85 4.67 -11.33
N GLN A 115 -21.16 5.40 -10.44
CA GLN A 115 -21.37 5.24 -9.00
C GLN A 115 -22.85 5.45 -8.65
N VAL A 116 -23.41 4.37 -8.15
CA VAL A 116 -24.81 4.16 -7.87
C VAL A 116 -25.28 5.16 -6.80
N SER A 117 -26.34 5.92 -7.08
CA SER A 117 -26.97 6.78 -6.08
C SER A 117 -27.38 5.96 -4.84
N GLU A 118 -27.38 6.60 -3.66
CA GLU A 118 -27.73 5.99 -2.37
C GLU A 118 -29.05 5.18 -2.41
N ASP A 119 -29.96 5.51 -3.33
CA ASP A 119 -31.25 4.86 -3.50
C ASP A 119 -31.21 3.57 -4.33
N ASN A 120 -30.27 3.43 -5.26
CA ASN A 120 -30.05 2.17 -5.97
C ASN A 120 -29.25 1.17 -5.13
N MET A 121 -28.36 1.64 -4.24
CA MET A 121 -27.72 0.82 -3.20
C MET A 121 -28.76 0.19 -2.26
N LYS A 122 -29.81 0.93 -1.87
CA LYS A 122 -30.95 0.39 -1.09
C LYS A 122 -31.77 -0.63 -1.88
N LYS A 123 -31.83 -0.50 -3.21
CA LYS A 123 -32.58 -1.40 -4.10
C LYS A 123 -31.85 -2.73 -4.31
N GLU A 124 -30.54 -2.70 -4.54
CA GLU A 124 -29.71 -3.92 -4.65
C GLU A 124 -29.64 -4.69 -3.33
N ILE A 125 -29.58 -4.00 -2.18
CA ILE A 125 -29.68 -4.62 -0.85
C ILE A 125 -31.01 -5.37 -0.67
N LYS A 126 -32.08 -4.89 -1.31
CA LYS A 126 -33.42 -5.48 -1.28
C LYS A 126 -33.54 -6.68 -2.21
N GLU A 127 -32.83 -6.69 -3.34
CA GLU A 127 -32.86 -7.76 -4.35
C GLU A 127 -31.88 -8.91 -4.04
N MET A 128 -30.76 -8.66 -3.33
CA MET A 128 -29.79 -9.71 -2.96
C MET A 128 -30.16 -10.56 -1.73
N GLY A 129 -31.33 -10.32 -1.11
CA GLY A 129 -31.75 -11.00 0.11
C GLY A 129 -30.93 -10.54 1.31
N GLU A 130 -31.60 -9.97 2.32
CA GLU A 130 -30.97 -9.42 3.52
C GLU A 130 -29.99 -10.41 4.19
N LYS A 131 -28.69 -10.22 3.99
CA LYS A 131 -27.70 -10.46 5.04
C LYS A 131 -27.36 -9.11 5.63
N LYS A 132 -28.15 -8.68 6.62
CA LYS A 132 -27.83 -7.51 7.43
C LYS A 132 -26.40 -7.67 8.00
N PRO A 133 -25.60 -6.60 8.04
CA PRO A 133 -24.44 -6.54 8.91
C PRO A 133 -24.86 -6.97 10.31
N PHE A 134 -24.02 -7.79 10.95
CA PHE A 134 -24.30 -8.32 12.28
C PHE A 134 -24.45 -7.18 13.29
N GLU A 135 -25.69 -6.91 13.71
CA GLU A 135 -26.00 -5.99 14.81
C GLU A 135 -26.23 -6.81 16.08
N TRP A 136 -25.37 -6.62 17.07
CA TRP A 136 -25.64 -7.14 18.40
C TRP A 136 -26.89 -6.49 19.00
N ASN A 137 -27.77 -7.28 19.61
CA ASN A 137 -28.86 -6.77 20.44
C ASN A 137 -28.30 -5.89 21.58
N GLU A 138 -28.96 -4.78 21.92
CA GLU A 138 -28.50 -3.80 22.93
C GLU A 138 -28.19 -4.42 24.30
N VAL A 139 -28.95 -5.44 24.70
CA VAL A 139 -28.77 -6.14 25.98
C VAL A 139 -27.42 -6.89 26.02
N SER A 140 -27.05 -7.59 24.94
CA SER A 140 -25.77 -8.32 24.84
C SER A 140 -24.57 -7.39 24.70
N LYS A 141 -24.71 -6.23 24.03
CA LYS A 141 -23.63 -5.21 23.94
C LYS A 141 -23.24 -4.66 25.31
N ASN A 142 -24.22 -4.38 26.17
CA ASN A 142 -23.97 -3.79 27.48
C ASN A 142 -23.37 -4.80 28.47
N GLU A 143 -23.82 -6.06 28.45
CA GLU A 143 -23.23 -7.13 29.27
C GLU A 143 -21.81 -7.48 28.81
N LEU A 144 -21.56 -7.54 27.49
CA LEU A 144 -20.22 -7.76 26.94
C LEU A 144 -19.27 -6.59 27.22
N ASN A 145 -19.71 -5.33 27.10
CA ASN A 145 -18.87 -4.16 27.39
C ASN A 145 -18.52 -4.04 28.88
N THR A 146 -19.45 -4.37 29.77
CA THR A 146 -19.23 -4.27 31.21
C THR A 146 -18.35 -5.41 31.72
N ALA A 147 -18.56 -6.63 31.21
CA ALA A 147 -17.71 -7.78 31.50
C ALA A 147 -16.31 -7.68 30.85
N SER A 148 -16.20 -7.12 29.63
CA SER A 148 -14.90 -6.86 28.97
C SER A 148 -14.09 -5.87 29.78
N LYS A 149 -14.65 -4.70 30.15
CA LYS A 149 -13.92 -3.70 30.96
C LYS A 149 -13.42 -4.23 32.31
N ALA A 150 -14.19 -5.10 32.96
CA ALA A 150 -13.80 -5.70 34.24
C ALA A 150 -12.75 -6.83 34.09
N TYR A 151 -12.72 -7.51 32.95
CA TYR A 151 -11.78 -8.58 32.64
C TYR A 151 -10.48 -8.06 32.01
N ASP A 152 -10.57 -7.05 31.13
CA ASP A 152 -9.44 -6.34 30.51
C ASP A 152 -8.59 -5.67 31.60
N LYS A 153 -9.21 -5.08 32.63
CA LYS A 153 -8.50 -4.54 33.81
C LYS A 153 -7.77 -5.62 34.63
N LYS A 154 -8.31 -6.85 34.66
CA LYS A 154 -7.68 -8.00 35.34
C LYS A 154 -6.52 -8.58 34.53
N LEU A 155 -6.63 -8.54 33.20
CA LEU A 155 -5.57 -8.95 32.26
C LEU A 155 -4.42 -7.93 32.23
N GLU A 156 -4.68 -6.63 32.28
CA GLU A 156 -3.63 -5.60 32.42
C GLU A 156 -2.83 -5.77 33.74
N GLU A 157 -3.48 -6.24 34.81
CA GLU A 157 -2.82 -6.59 36.08
C GLU A 157 -2.01 -7.91 35.97
N GLU A 158 -2.37 -8.85 35.09
CA GLU A 158 -1.66 -10.11 34.84
C GLU A 158 -0.58 -10.03 33.74
N GLU A 159 -0.69 -9.10 32.77
CA GLU A 159 0.33 -8.76 31.76
C GLU A 159 1.63 -8.27 32.39
N SER A 160 1.57 -7.78 33.63
CA SER A 160 2.75 -7.42 34.45
C SER A 160 3.61 -8.64 34.88
N LYS A 161 3.22 -9.87 34.48
CA LYS A 161 4.00 -11.10 34.66
C LYS A 161 4.10 -11.91 33.36
N SER A 162 4.56 -11.32 32.26
CA SER A 162 4.96 -12.09 31.08
C SER A 162 6.37 -12.67 31.23
N VAL A 163 6.52 -13.94 30.86
CA VAL A 163 7.82 -14.59 30.66
C VAL A 163 8.44 -14.02 29.38
N ASN A 164 9.73 -13.68 29.42
CA ASN A 164 10.50 -13.13 28.30
C ASN A 164 10.39 -14.01 27.03
N GLY A 165 9.46 -13.67 26.13
CA GLY A 165 9.39 -14.21 24.76
C GLY A 165 10.46 -13.64 23.82
N SER A 166 11.32 -12.74 24.32
CA SER A 166 12.30 -11.97 23.53
C SER A 166 13.49 -12.75 22.98
N GLU A 167 13.55 -14.07 23.16
CA GLU A 167 14.66 -14.90 22.67
C GLU A 167 14.27 -15.93 21.61
N LEU A 168 12.98 -16.20 21.40
CA LEU A 168 12.52 -17.22 20.46
C LEU A 168 12.76 -16.79 19.01
N THR A 169 13.13 -17.75 18.16
CA THR A 169 13.06 -17.57 16.70
C THR A 169 11.70 -17.97 16.14
N THR A 170 11.47 -17.74 14.84
CA THR A 170 10.19 -18.06 14.21
C THR A 170 9.98 -19.58 14.07
N GLU A 171 11.05 -20.32 13.77
CA GLU A 171 11.05 -21.79 13.79
C GLU A 171 10.70 -22.34 15.18
N GLU A 172 11.32 -21.83 16.24
CA GLU A 172 11.04 -22.27 17.61
C GLU A 172 9.60 -21.95 18.00
N LEU A 173 9.12 -20.76 17.62
CA LEU A 173 7.78 -20.29 17.90
C LEU A 173 6.72 -21.22 17.29
N TYR A 174 6.76 -21.42 15.97
CA TYR A 174 5.73 -22.17 15.25
C TYR A 174 5.91 -23.68 15.34
N GLY A 175 7.15 -24.16 15.51
CA GLY A 175 7.47 -25.58 15.54
C GLY A 175 7.27 -26.24 16.91
N SER A 176 7.51 -25.51 18.01
CA SER A 176 7.57 -26.13 19.35
C SER A 176 6.88 -25.35 20.46
N HIS A 177 6.85 -24.02 20.38
CA HIS A 177 6.29 -23.19 21.44
C HIS A 177 4.76 -23.10 21.37
N MET A 178 4.22 -22.78 20.19
CA MET A 178 2.77 -22.69 19.99
C MET A 178 2.16 -24.09 19.89
N ARG A 179 1.05 -24.33 20.59
CA ARG A 179 0.32 -25.61 20.55
C ARG A 179 -0.28 -25.93 19.18
N LYS A 180 -0.51 -24.89 18.38
CA LYS A 180 -1.07 -24.96 17.04
C LYS A 180 -0.48 -23.83 16.21
N HIS A 181 -0.23 -24.10 14.95
CA HIS A 181 0.21 -23.08 14.00
C HIS A 181 -0.78 -21.90 13.97
N PRO A 182 -0.29 -20.65 13.82
CA PRO A 182 -1.14 -19.48 13.66
C PRO A 182 -2.20 -19.64 12.58
N GLU A 183 -3.41 -19.18 12.89
CA GLU A 183 -4.54 -19.14 11.97
C GLU A 183 -4.97 -17.69 11.66
N VAL A 184 -4.74 -16.77 12.60
CA VAL A 184 -5.06 -15.34 12.48
C VAL A 184 -3.86 -14.51 12.92
N LEU A 185 -3.58 -13.45 12.20
CA LEU A 185 -2.50 -12.50 12.47
C LEU A 185 -3.08 -11.14 12.81
N LYS A 186 -2.47 -10.45 13.77
CA LYS A 186 -2.74 -9.04 14.08
C LYS A 186 -1.71 -8.17 13.38
N LEU A 187 -2.18 -7.34 12.46
CA LEU A 187 -1.36 -6.36 11.76
C LEU A 187 -1.64 -4.95 12.28
N GLU A 188 -0.59 -4.16 12.35
CA GLU A 188 -0.65 -2.72 12.48
C GLU A 188 -0.24 -2.11 11.14
N LEU A 189 -1.16 -1.37 10.51
CA LEU A 189 -0.91 -0.61 9.28
C LEU A 189 -0.70 0.85 9.67
N ILE A 190 0.41 1.45 9.27
CA ILE A 190 0.82 2.80 9.66
C ILE A 190 1.12 3.59 8.39
N LEU A 191 0.31 4.62 8.09
CA LEU A 191 0.63 5.52 6.99
C LEU A 191 1.90 6.31 7.34
N ASP A 192 2.83 6.38 6.40
CA ASP A 192 3.99 7.27 6.53
C ASP A 192 3.54 8.73 6.43
N ILE A 193 3.81 9.48 7.49
CA ILE A 193 3.54 10.91 7.61
C ILE A 193 4.76 11.64 8.17
N ASP A 194 5.94 11.02 8.15
CA ASP A 194 7.16 11.52 8.81
C ASP A 194 7.65 12.84 8.19
N SER A 195 7.27 13.13 6.95
CA SER A 195 7.57 14.39 6.24
C SER A 195 6.69 15.58 6.65
N LEU A 196 5.64 15.37 7.45
CA LEU A 196 4.71 16.45 7.81
C LEU A 196 5.31 17.42 8.82
N ARG A 197 5.02 18.71 8.60
CA ARG A 197 5.30 19.76 9.57
C ARG A 197 4.30 19.71 10.72
N LYS A 198 4.66 20.32 11.85
CA LYS A 198 3.78 20.40 13.03
C LYS A 198 2.44 21.05 12.68
N GLU A 199 2.45 22.13 11.91
CA GLU A 199 1.22 22.82 11.50
C GLU A 199 0.30 21.95 10.63
N ASP A 200 0.87 21.03 9.86
CA ASP A 200 0.10 20.07 9.04
C ASP A 200 -0.50 18.97 9.93
N MET A 201 0.26 18.49 10.93
CA MET A 201 -0.24 17.55 11.95
C MET A 201 -1.39 18.13 12.79
N GLU A 202 -1.36 19.43 13.07
CA GLU A 202 -2.41 20.12 13.83
C GLU A 202 -3.74 20.10 13.05
N VAL A 203 -3.69 20.24 11.72
CA VAL A 203 -4.86 20.11 10.83
C VAL A 203 -5.40 18.69 10.85
N LEU A 204 -4.52 17.68 10.78
CA LEU A 204 -4.94 16.28 10.87
C LEU A 204 -5.60 15.96 12.21
N LYS A 205 -5.09 16.50 13.31
CA LYS A 205 -5.73 16.35 14.63
C LYS A 205 -7.10 17.01 14.67
N GLN A 206 -7.20 18.23 14.16
CA GLN A 206 -8.43 19.03 14.25
C GLN A 206 -9.53 18.51 13.32
N TYR A 207 -9.19 18.16 12.08
CA TYR A 207 -10.16 17.87 11.02
C TYR A 207 -10.05 16.44 10.48
N GLY A 208 -8.86 15.85 10.53
CA GLY A 208 -8.59 14.47 10.10
C GLY A 208 -8.93 13.41 11.16
N LYS A 209 -9.31 13.82 12.38
CA LYS A 209 -9.56 12.94 13.54
C LYS A 209 -8.37 12.04 13.88
N VAL A 210 -7.18 12.61 13.76
CA VAL A 210 -5.92 11.95 14.11
C VAL A 210 -5.59 12.22 15.57
N GLU A 211 -5.25 11.20 16.33
CA GLU A 211 -4.71 11.36 17.69
C GLU A 211 -3.18 11.32 17.67
N LYS A 212 -2.62 10.25 17.10
CA LYS A 212 -1.17 10.00 17.02
C LYS A 212 -0.68 9.92 15.59
N GLY A 213 -1.41 9.23 14.73
CA GLY A 213 -1.07 9.03 13.32
C GLY A 213 -2.26 8.50 12.52
N ILE A 214 -2.05 8.09 11.27
CA ILE A 214 -3.12 7.45 10.50
C ILE A 214 -2.85 5.95 10.48
N THR A 215 -3.51 5.22 11.38
CA THR A 215 -3.22 3.79 11.61
C THR A 215 -4.47 2.92 11.54
N ARG A 216 -4.29 1.63 11.24
CA ARG A 216 -5.33 0.61 11.25
C ARG A 216 -4.79 -0.62 11.95
N GLU A 217 -5.43 -1.07 13.03
CA GLU A 217 -5.17 -2.41 13.56
C GLU A 217 -6.19 -3.38 12.97
N ILE A 218 -5.71 -4.44 12.32
CA ILE A 218 -6.57 -5.41 11.65
C ILE A 218 -6.18 -6.84 12.04
N LEU A 219 -7.17 -7.72 12.09
CA LEU A 219 -6.95 -9.16 12.13
C LEU A 219 -7.14 -9.73 10.72
N VAL A 220 -6.20 -10.55 10.26
CA VAL A 220 -6.25 -11.20 8.94
C VAL A 220 -6.07 -12.71 9.09
N PRO A 221 -6.61 -13.54 8.19
CA PRO A 221 -6.23 -14.95 8.15
C PRO A 221 -4.73 -15.09 7.87
N ALA A 222 -4.05 -16.02 8.53
CA ALA A 222 -2.59 -16.15 8.46
C ALA A 222 -2.06 -16.43 7.05
N ASP A 223 -2.85 -17.13 6.24
CA ASP A 223 -2.54 -17.47 4.86
C ASP A 223 -3.06 -16.44 3.84
N ILE A 224 -3.44 -15.22 4.27
CA ILE A 224 -3.72 -14.13 3.32
C ILE A 224 -2.46 -13.85 2.50
N THR A 225 -2.61 -13.81 1.17
CA THR A 225 -1.51 -13.44 0.29
C THR A 225 -1.32 -11.92 0.28
N LEU A 226 -0.12 -11.45 -0.04
CA LEU A 226 0.12 -10.01 -0.24
C LEU A 226 -0.83 -9.40 -1.28
N HIS A 227 -1.17 -10.13 -2.35
CA HIS A 227 -2.18 -9.75 -3.33
C HIS A 227 -3.55 -9.45 -2.70
N ALA A 228 -4.04 -10.35 -1.84
CA ALA A 228 -5.31 -10.16 -1.17
C ALA A 228 -5.23 -9.06 -0.09
N LEU A 229 -4.07 -8.92 0.55
CA LEU A 229 -3.81 -7.87 1.53
C LEU A 229 -3.86 -6.47 0.91
N ASN A 230 -3.38 -6.29 -0.33
CA ASN A 230 -3.51 -5.03 -1.08
C ASN A 230 -4.95 -4.50 -1.05
N TYR A 231 -5.93 -5.33 -1.42
CA TYR A 231 -7.34 -4.93 -1.41
C TYR A 231 -7.89 -4.61 -0.02
N ALA A 232 -7.37 -5.27 1.03
CA ALA A 232 -7.72 -4.93 2.40
C ALA A 232 -7.14 -3.57 2.82
N ILE A 233 -5.90 -3.26 2.42
CA ILE A 233 -5.25 -1.97 2.67
C ILE A 233 -6.01 -0.84 1.96
N LEU A 234 -6.28 -1.00 0.65
CA LEU A 234 -7.07 -0.04 -0.13
C LEU A 234 -8.41 0.27 0.55
N ARG A 235 -9.13 -0.78 0.98
CA ARG A 235 -10.39 -0.61 1.70
C ARG A 235 -10.23 0.08 3.06
N ALA A 236 -9.16 -0.22 3.79
CA ALA A 236 -8.90 0.31 5.13
C ALA A 236 -8.54 1.81 5.10
N PHE A 237 -7.80 2.25 4.08
CA PHE A 237 -7.44 3.66 3.89
C PHE A 237 -8.44 4.46 3.05
N GLY A 238 -9.28 3.81 2.24
CA GLY A 238 -10.33 4.46 1.46
C GLY A 238 -9.98 4.68 -0.01
N TRP A 239 -8.86 4.14 -0.46
CA TRP A 239 -8.40 4.18 -1.85
C TRP A 239 -9.24 3.29 -2.76
N GLN A 240 -9.31 3.65 -4.04
CA GLN A 240 -10.24 3.07 -5.01
C GLN A 240 -9.57 2.09 -5.98
N ASN A 241 -8.32 1.66 -5.74
CA ASN A 241 -7.57 0.82 -6.70
C ASN A 241 -7.49 1.52 -8.07
N SER A 242 -7.02 2.77 -8.08
CA SER A 242 -6.89 3.60 -9.29
C SER A 242 -5.45 3.90 -9.70
N HIS A 243 -4.47 3.40 -8.92
CA HIS A 243 -3.03 3.47 -9.19
C HIS A 243 -2.29 2.14 -8.99
N LEU A 244 -1.05 2.09 -9.49
CA LEU A 244 -0.10 0.99 -9.26
C LEU A 244 0.31 0.90 -7.78
N HIS A 245 0.73 -0.29 -7.38
CA HIS A 245 1.21 -0.58 -6.04
C HIS A 245 2.27 -1.68 -6.06
N HIS A 246 3.04 -1.77 -4.98
CA HIS A 246 3.91 -2.91 -4.71
C HIS A 246 4.18 -3.06 -3.21
N PHE A 247 4.65 -4.24 -2.84
CA PHE A 247 5.22 -4.51 -1.51
C PHE A 247 6.74 -4.58 -1.65
N ARG A 248 7.46 -4.05 -0.66
CA ARG A 248 8.91 -4.17 -0.56
C ARG A 248 9.34 -4.43 0.88
N LEU A 249 10.52 -5.03 1.03
CA LEU A 249 11.17 -5.16 2.33
C LEU A 249 11.75 -3.79 2.76
N PRO A 250 12.00 -3.59 4.07
CA PRO A 250 12.86 -2.51 4.52
C PRO A 250 14.22 -2.57 3.80
N LYS A 251 14.80 -1.40 3.50
CA LYS A 251 15.99 -1.29 2.65
C LYS A 251 17.15 -2.12 3.21
N GLU A 252 17.31 -2.12 4.53
CA GLU A 252 18.36 -2.82 5.25
C GLU A 252 18.21 -4.34 5.14
N VAL A 253 16.97 -4.84 5.15
CA VAL A 253 16.64 -6.26 5.02
C VAL A 253 16.88 -6.70 3.58
N PHE A 254 16.39 -5.94 2.60
CA PHE A 254 16.60 -6.23 1.17
C PHE A 254 18.09 -6.34 0.84
N GLN A 255 18.87 -5.35 1.27
CA GLN A 255 20.32 -5.30 1.07
C GLN A 255 21.04 -6.44 1.79
N LYS A 256 20.68 -6.74 3.03
CA LYS A 256 21.25 -7.89 3.77
C LYS A 256 21.02 -9.21 3.01
N LEU A 257 19.82 -9.45 2.50
CA LEU A 257 19.48 -10.67 1.75
C LEU A 257 20.23 -10.76 0.41
N THR A 258 20.53 -9.62 -0.20
CA THR A 258 21.20 -9.55 -1.51
C THR A 258 22.71 -9.37 -1.43
N GLY A 259 23.27 -9.28 -0.21
CA GLY A 259 24.70 -9.11 0.03
C GLY A 259 25.20 -7.68 -0.16
N GLY A 260 24.31 -6.69 -0.12
CA GLY A 260 24.64 -5.27 -0.08
C GLY A 260 25.29 -4.84 1.24
N LYS A 261 25.91 -3.66 1.24
CA LYS A 261 26.69 -3.13 2.37
C LYS A 261 25.90 -2.17 3.26
N ASN A 262 24.63 -1.92 2.95
CA ASN A 262 23.78 -0.97 3.68
C ASN A 262 24.41 0.42 3.78
N LYS A 263 25.08 0.87 2.71
CA LYS A 263 25.60 2.23 2.67
C LYS A 263 24.46 3.20 2.49
N VAL A 264 24.39 4.15 3.41
CA VAL A 264 23.45 5.25 3.39
C VAL A 264 24.26 6.52 3.19
N ASP A 265 23.83 7.39 2.27
CA ASP A 265 24.43 8.71 2.13
C ASP A 265 23.88 9.69 3.18
N GLN A 266 24.29 10.95 3.10
CA GLN A 266 23.83 12.00 4.03
C GLN A 266 22.36 12.39 3.87
N HIS A 267 21.64 11.84 2.88
CA HIS A 267 20.24 12.13 2.56
C HIS A 267 19.34 10.88 2.72
N ASP A 268 19.81 9.87 3.48
CA ASP A 268 19.11 8.59 3.65
C ASP A 268 18.88 7.79 2.36
N TYR A 269 19.61 8.13 1.28
CA TYR A 269 19.61 7.36 0.05
C TYR A 269 20.45 6.10 0.25
N VAL A 270 19.86 4.96 -0.12
CA VAL A 270 20.52 3.65 -0.08
C VAL A 270 20.75 3.21 -1.50
N GLU A 271 22.00 3.05 -1.88
CA GLU A 271 22.36 2.43 -3.15
C GLU A 271 22.23 0.91 -3.01
N TYR A 272 21.41 0.27 -3.85
CA TYR A 272 21.27 -1.19 -3.87
C TYR A 272 22.51 -1.87 -4.46
N ASP A 273 23.58 -1.88 -3.66
CA ASP A 273 24.92 -2.33 -4.00
C ASP A 273 25.16 -3.85 -3.84
N GLY A 274 24.11 -4.61 -3.49
CA GLY A 274 24.11 -6.08 -3.61
C GLY A 274 24.30 -6.53 -5.05
N LEU A 275 24.91 -7.70 -5.26
CA LEU A 275 25.18 -8.22 -6.61
C LEU A 275 23.91 -8.77 -7.27
N TYR A 276 23.77 -8.54 -8.58
CA TYR A 276 22.68 -9.11 -9.39
C TYR A 276 22.60 -10.63 -9.27
N THR A 277 23.75 -11.31 -9.21
CA THR A 277 23.82 -12.78 -9.08
C THR A 277 23.27 -13.30 -7.75
N ASN A 278 23.27 -12.50 -6.69
CA ASN A 278 22.62 -12.83 -5.43
C ASN A 278 21.11 -12.59 -5.53
N TRP A 279 20.69 -11.45 -6.09
CA TRP A 279 19.27 -11.18 -6.34
C TRP A 279 18.63 -12.24 -7.23
N MET A 280 19.31 -12.67 -8.29
CA MET A 280 18.85 -13.70 -9.23
C MET A 280 18.50 -15.02 -8.51
N LYS A 281 19.18 -15.37 -7.42
CA LYS A 281 18.88 -16.57 -6.61
C LYS A 281 17.57 -16.44 -5.82
N LEU A 282 17.16 -15.22 -5.51
CA LEU A 282 15.97 -14.89 -4.74
C LEU A 282 14.77 -14.52 -5.64
N CYS A 283 15.02 -14.21 -6.92
CA CYS A 283 13.99 -13.96 -7.92
C CYS A 283 13.11 -15.21 -8.10
N GLY A 284 11.79 -15.04 -7.92
CA GLY A 284 10.81 -16.13 -7.93
C GLY A 284 10.64 -16.86 -6.58
N LEU A 285 11.50 -16.58 -5.59
CA LEU A 285 11.29 -16.99 -4.19
C LEU A 285 10.69 -15.85 -3.38
N TYR A 286 11.35 -14.68 -3.37
CA TYR A 286 10.90 -13.49 -2.63
C TYR A 286 10.58 -12.33 -3.56
N PHE A 287 11.39 -12.14 -4.61
CA PHE A 287 11.29 -10.97 -5.48
C PHE A 287 10.69 -11.29 -6.83
N ARG A 288 9.87 -10.36 -7.31
CA ARG A 288 9.26 -10.38 -8.64
C ARG A 288 10.33 -10.12 -9.70
N PHE A 289 10.25 -10.84 -10.81
CA PHE A 289 11.04 -10.49 -11.99
C PHE A 289 10.43 -9.23 -12.63
N PRO A 290 11.21 -8.16 -12.88
CA PRO A 290 10.67 -6.93 -13.46
C PRO A 290 10.29 -7.16 -14.94
N CYS A 291 9.01 -7.42 -15.18
CA CYS A 291 8.44 -7.59 -16.52
C CYS A 291 7.13 -6.83 -16.69
N ASP A 292 6.86 -6.35 -17.90
CA ASP A 292 5.70 -5.52 -18.24
C ASP A 292 4.48 -6.35 -18.72
N ASP A 293 4.31 -7.58 -18.24
CA ASP A 293 3.15 -8.42 -18.56
C ASP A 293 1.95 -8.06 -17.67
N PHE A 294 1.34 -6.90 -17.94
CA PHE A 294 0.26 -6.38 -17.11
C PHE A 294 -1.00 -7.23 -17.08
N GLU A 295 -1.26 -8.03 -18.12
CA GLU A 295 -2.37 -8.99 -18.09
C GLU A 295 -2.14 -10.07 -17.04
N ASP A 296 -0.88 -10.47 -16.83
CA ASP A 296 -0.49 -11.42 -15.81
C ASP A 296 -0.50 -10.81 -14.40
N LEU A 297 0.03 -9.59 -14.24
CA LEU A 297 0.05 -8.91 -12.93
C LEU A 297 -1.38 -8.56 -12.46
N TYR A 298 -2.24 -8.11 -13.39
CA TYR A 298 -3.61 -7.70 -13.11
C TYR A 298 -4.63 -8.71 -13.63
N TRP A 299 -4.28 -9.99 -13.57
CA TRP A 299 -5.09 -11.12 -14.05
C TRP A 299 -6.51 -11.15 -13.46
N ASP A 300 -6.71 -10.48 -12.33
CA ASP A 300 -7.97 -10.42 -11.61
C ASP A 300 -8.63 -9.04 -11.61
N ASP A 301 -8.21 -8.11 -12.46
CA ASP A 301 -8.89 -6.81 -12.64
C ASP A 301 -10.22 -6.99 -13.39
N ASP A 302 -11.18 -7.62 -12.72
CA ASP A 302 -12.47 -8.08 -13.23
C ASP A 302 -13.65 -7.22 -12.78
N TYR A 303 -13.38 -5.96 -12.40
CA TYR A 303 -14.41 -5.02 -11.99
C TYR A 303 -15.46 -4.81 -13.08
N LYS A 304 -16.73 -4.82 -12.70
CA LYS A 304 -17.86 -4.60 -13.61
C LYS A 304 -18.58 -3.31 -13.30
N GLU A 305 -18.91 -2.56 -14.34
CA GLU A 305 -19.71 -1.35 -14.24
C GLU A 305 -21.02 -1.61 -13.46
N GLY A 306 -21.35 -0.71 -12.54
CA GLY A 306 -22.51 -0.85 -11.63
C GLY A 306 -22.27 -1.68 -10.38
N GLN A 307 -21.17 -2.45 -10.28
CA GLN A 307 -20.83 -3.17 -9.06
C GLN A 307 -20.30 -2.21 -7.97
N SER A 308 -20.79 -2.33 -6.74
CA SER A 308 -20.18 -1.61 -5.61
C SER A 308 -18.70 -2.01 -5.42
N ILE A 309 -17.80 -1.02 -5.45
CA ILE A 309 -16.37 -1.22 -5.22
C ILE A 309 -16.06 -1.90 -3.89
N LYS A 310 -16.84 -1.60 -2.84
CA LYS A 310 -16.71 -2.23 -1.52
C LYS A 310 -16.99 -3.73 -1.60
N THR A 311 -18.03 -4.11 -2.33
CA THR A 311 -18.39 -5.51 -2.55
C THR A 311 -17.37 -6.21 -3.44
N TRP A 312 -16.82 -5.51 -4.44
CA TRP A 312 -15.74 -6.02 -5.27
C TRP A 312 -14.49 -6.31 -4.44
N PHE A 313 -13.95 -5.32 -3.71
CA PHE A 313 -12.81 -5.52 -2.80
C PHE A 313 -13.05 -6.63 -1.80
N SER A 314 -14.24 -6.68 -1.18
CA SER A 314 -14.55 -7.74 -0.21
C SER A 314 -14.42 -9.13 -0.81
N LYS A 315 -14.64 -9.34 -2.11
CA LYS A 315 -14.40 -10.65 -2.75
C LYS A 315 -12.91 -10.95 -2.92
N LYS A 316 -12.09 -9.92 -3.12
CA LYS A 316 -10.64 -10.04 -3.34
C LYS A 316 -9.87 -10.40 -2.09
N TYR A 317 -10.24 -9.79 -0.97
CA TYR A 317 -9.60 -10.07 0.33
C TYR A 317 -10.35 -11.13 1.17
N THR A 318 -11.33 -11.85 0.60
CA THR A 318 -11.99 -12.98 1.26
C THR A 318 -11.49 -14.28 0.65
N GLY A 319 -10.94 -15.15 1.50
CA GLY A 319 -10.41 -16.44 1.08
C GLY A 319 -11.49 -17.43 0.60
N PRO A 320 -11.07 -18.57 0.00
CA PRO A 320 -9.69 -19.02 -0.16
C PRO A 320 -8.90 -18.14 -1.14
N TYR A 321 -7.69 -17.76 -0.75
CA TYR A 321 -6.82 -16.89 -1.55
C TYR A 321 -6.16 -17.68 -2.67
N LYS A 322 -6.09 -17.09 -3.86
CA LYS A 322 -5.48 -17.69 -5.04
C LYS A 322 -4.79 -16.60 -5.83
N TYR A 323 -3.57 -16.88 -6.26
CA TYR A 323 -2.85 -16.09 -7.25
C TYR A 323 -2.79 -16.89 -8.55
N LYS A 324 -3.05 -16.25 -9.69
CA LYS A 324 -3.03 -16.92 -11.01
C LYS A 324 -2.03 -16.32 -11.98
N GLY A 325 -1.33 -15.24 -11.59
CA GLY A 325 -0.24 -14.69 -12.37
C GLY A 325 0.90 -15.69 -12.45
N LYS A 326 1.45 -15.85 -13.64
CA LYS A 326 2.52 -16.74 -14.04
C LYS A 326 3.89 -16.24 -13.60
N TRP A 327 4.16 -14.95 -13.73
CA TRP A 327 5.51 -14.38 -13.57
C TRP A 327 6.01 -14.35 -12.13
N GLU A 328 5.15 -14.66 -11.16
CA GLU A 328 5.56 -14.77 -9.76
C GLU A 328 6.00 -16.18 -9.35
N HIS A 329 5.77 -17.18 -10.19
CA HIS A 329 6.17 -18.56 -9.91
C HIS A 329 7.64 -18.79 -10.27
N PHE A 330 8.36 -19.54 -9.44
CA PHE A 330 9.81 -19.70 -9.55
C PHE A 330 10.25 -20.21 -10.92
N HIS A 331 9.51 -21.19 -11.46
CA HIS A 331 9.82 -21.82 -12.75
C HIS A 331 9.72 -20.87 -13.96
N PHE A 332 9.08 -19.70 -13.81
CA PHE A 332 9.05 -18.67 -14.84
C PHE A 332 9.99 -17.50 -14.51
N ALA A 333 9.92 -16.99 -13.29
CA ALA A 333 10.71 -15.84 -12.85
C ALA A 333 12.21 -16.12 -12.86
N ASN A 334 12.65 -17.24 -12.29
CA ASN A 334 14.07 -17.53 -12.10
C ASN A 334 14.79 -17.78 -13.44
N PRO A 335 14.25 -18.60 -14.36
CA PRO A 335 14.87 -18.74 -15.70
C PRO A 335 14.93 -17.44 -16.49
N ALA A 336 13.95 -16.53 -16.31
CA ALA A 336 13.97 -15.22 -16.94
C ALA A 336 15.14 -14.36 -16.41
N ALA A 337 15.34 -14.31 -15.08
CA ALA A 337 16.49 -13.67 -14.47
C ALA A 337 17.83 -14.29 -14.94
N GLN A 338 17.92 -15.61 -15.00
CA GLN A 338 19.12 -16.28 -15.54
C GLN A 338 19.37 -15.95 -17.02
N SER A 339 18.31 -15.72 -17.80
CA SER A 339 18.40 -15.35 -19.22
C SER A 339 19.04 -13.98 -19.39
N VAL A 340 18.76 -13.02 -18.50
CA VAL A 340 19.39 -11.68 -18.51
C VAL A 340 20.91 -11.82 -18.37
N LEU A 341 21.38 -12.65 -17.43
CA LEU A 341 22.80 -12.96 -17.24
C LEU A 341 23.43 -13.55 -18.52
N LYS A 342 22.79 -14.58 -19.07
CA LYS A 342 23.30 -15.32 -20.25
C LYS A 342 23.36 -14.47 -21.52
N LYS A 343 22.38 -13.57 -21.71
CA LYS A 343 22.27 -12.73 -22.91
C LYS A 343 23.13 -11.48 -22.84
N ASN A 344 23.44 -10.99 -21.63
CA ASN A 344 24.15 -9.75 -21.41
C ASN A 344 25.39 -9.97 -20.52
N PRO A 345 26.40 -10.74 -20.97
CA PRO A 345 27.57 -11.06 -20.14
C PRO A 345 28.39 -9.83 -19.74
N MET A 346 28.27 -8.73 -20.49
CA MET A 346 28.88 -7.44 -20.20
C MET A 346 27.79 -6.38 -20.24
N ILE A 347 27.77 -5.50 -19.24
CA ILE A 347 26.85 -4.36 -19.19
C ILE A 347 27.62 -3.05 -19.13
N ARG A 348 26.95 -1.98 -19.53
CA ARG A 348 27.46 -0.62 -19.33
C ARG A 348 27.24 -0.22 -17.88
N GLN A 349 28.33 0.02 -17.16
CA GLN A 349 28.28 0.64 -15.84
C GLN A 349 27.73 2.07 -15.99
N GLN A 350 26.65 2.35 -15.28
CA GLN A 350 26.09 3.69 -15.18
C GLN A 350 26.87 4.48 -14.11
N LEU A 351 27.00 5.79 -14.31
CA LEU A 351 27.55 6.66 -13.27
C LEU A 351 26.53 6.80 -12.15
N SER A 352 26.97 6.72 -10.91
CA SER A 352 26.14 7.17 -9.78
C SER A 352 25.82 8.67 -9.94
N PHE A 353 24.72 9.13 -9.34
CA PHE A 353 24.37 10.55 -9.37
C PHE A 353 25.50 11.45 -8.83
N ALA A 354 26.19 10.99 -7.78
CA ALA A 354 27.32 11.72 -7.19
C ALA A 354 28.52 11.82 -8.15
N GLU A 355 28.84 10.76 -8.87
CA GLU A 355 29.89 10.78 -9.89
C GLU A 355 29.49 11.67 -11.08
N TRP A 356 28.24 11.56 -11.52
CA TRP A 356 27.68 12.39 -12.58
C TRP A 356 27.75 13.88 -12.20
N SER A 357 27.36 14.25 -10.97
CA SER A 357 27.41 15.63 -10.46
C SER A 357 28.85 16.16 -10.42
N LYS A 358 29.79 15.38 -9.87
CA LYS A 358 31.21 15.76 -9.82
C LYS A 358 31.81 15.98 -11.21
N LEU A 359 31.43 15.16 -12.18
CA LEU A 359 31.88 15.33 -13.56
C LEU A 359 31.37 16.62 -14.17
N LYS A 360 30.07 16.92 -14.00
CA LYS A 360 29.45 18.18 -14.42
C LYS A 360 30.11 19.39 -13.76
N GLU A 361 30.34 19.35 -12.45
CA GLU A 361 31.02 20.41 -11.69
C GLU A 361 32.47 20.63 -12.18
N SER A 362 33.14 19.57 -12.60
CA SER A 362 34.50 19.63 -13.18
C SER A 362 34.54 20.12 -14.65
N GLY A 363 33.40 20.51 -15.22
CA GLY A 363 33.29 20.96 -16.61
C GLY A 363 33.38 19.83 -17.65
N LYS A 364 33.32 18.57 -17.22
CA LYS A 364 33.29 17.41 -18.10
C LYS A 364 31.84 17.05 -18.45
N ASP A 365 31.64 16.60 -19.67
CA ASP A 365 30.35 16.12 -20.16
C ASP A 365 30.25 14.60 -19.87
N PRO A 366 29.45 14.17 -18.87
CA PRO A 366 29.35 12.75 -18.50
C PRO A 366 28.87 11.88 -19.67
N ASP A 367 28.04 12.44 -20.55
CA ASP A 367 27.45 11.74 -21.69
C ASP A 367 28.50 11.46 -22.79
N LYS A 368 29.62 12.18 -22.78
CA LYS A 368 30.76 11.99 -23.70
C LYS A 368 31.87 11.13 -23.12
N MET A 369 31.76 10.67 -21.88
CA MET A 369 32.74 9.75 -21.33
C MET A 369 32.61 8.37 -21.97
N PRO A 370 33.72 7.67 -22.22
CA PRO A 370 33.67 6.30 -22.74
C PRO A 370 32.92 5.42 -21.75
N ALA A 371 31.94 4.66 -22.27
CA ALA A 371 31.17 3.72 -21.47
C ALA A 371 32.12 2.68 -20.85
N LYS A 372 32.14 2.61 -19.51
CA LYS A 372 32.85 1.55 -18.81
C LYS A 372 31.98 0.30 -18.87
N MET A 373 32.55 -0.79 -19.38
CA MET A 373 31.89 -2.09 -19.44
C MET A 373 32.36 -2.94 -18.26
N ILE A 374 31.43 -3.60 -17.58
CA ILE A 374 31.71 -4.53 -16.49
C ILE A 374 31.06 -5.89 -16.77
N PRO A 375 31.63 -7.00 -16.28
CA PRO A 375 30.93 -8.29 -16.27
C PRO A 375 29.62 -8.16 -15.49
N ILE A 376 28.53 -8.75 -15.99
CA ILE A 376 27.23 -8.71 -15.30
C ILE A 376 27.27 -9.42 -13.94
N GLU A 377 28.18 -10.38 -13.75
CA GLU A 377 28.40 -11.06 -12.48
C GLU A 377 28.94 -10.14 -11.39
N GLU A 378 29.60 -9.05 -11.77
CA GLU A 378 30.12 -8.00 -10.89
C GLU A 378 29.16 -6.83 -10.73
N ALA A 379 28.06 -6.83 -11.49
CA ALA A 379 27.11 -5.74 -11.49
C ALA A 379 26.22 -5.74 -10.24
N THR A 380 25.99 -4.55 -9.72
CA THR A 380 25.06 -4.30 -8.63
C THR A 380 23.61 -4.34 -9.10
N ILE A 381 22.68 -4.55 -8.18
CA ILE A 381 21.24 -4.49 -8.45
C ILE A 381 20.85 -3.11 -8.97
N GLN A 382 21.40 -2.04 -8.38
CA GLN A 382 21.16 -0.67 -8.84
C GLN A 382 21.59 -0.45 -10.29
N GLU A 383 22.75 -0.97 -10.71
CA GLU A 383 23.21 -0.83 -12.09
C GLU A 383 22.28 -1.56 -13.08
N LEU A 384 21.73 -2.70 -12.66
CA LEU A 384 20.79 -3.48 -13.49
C LEU A 384 19.40 -2.86 -13.53
N SER A 385 18.93 -2.29 -12.42
CA SER A 385 17.57 -1.77 -12.30
C SER A 385 17.30 -0.65 -13.30
N TYR A 386 18.30 0.14 -13.68
CA TYR A 386 18.19 1.15 -14.75
C TYR A 386 17.81 0.59 -16.12
N GLY A 387 17.98 -0.71 -16.34
CA GLY A 387 17.58 -1.40 -17.57
C GLY A 387 16.12 -1.86 -17.57
N PHE A 388 15.39 -1.69 -16.47
CA PHE A 388 14.01 -2.14 -16.30
C PHE A 388 13.09 -0.95 -15.98
N GLU A 389 11.83 -1.07 -16.38
CA GLU A 389 10.81 -0.06 -16.01
C GLU A 389 10.29 -0.25 -14.57
N GLY A 390 10.36 -1.48 -14.03
CA GLY A 390 9.96 -1.82 -12.66
C GLY A 390 11.13 -1.97 -11.69
N GLY A 391 10.82 -1.91 -10.38
CA GLY A 391 11.80 -2.10 -9.32
C GLY A 391 12.26 -3.56 -9.21
N MET A 392 13.50 -3.76 -8.75
CA MET A 392 14.01 -5.11 -8.44
C MET A 392 13.78 -5.50 -6.96
N ASP A 393 13.18 -4.62 -6.17
CA ASP A 393 12.86 -4.81 -4.75
C ASP A 393 11.38 -5.13 -4.49
N GLU A 394 10.59 -5.33 -5.55
CA GLU A 394 9.20 -5.76 -5.45
C GLU A 394 9.08 -7.21 -4.97
N LEU A 395 8.29 -7.43 -3.92
CA LEU A 395 7.96 -8.74 -3.38
C LEU A 395 6.90 -9.45 -4.22
N LEU A 396 6.92 -10.79 -4.20
CA LEU A 396 5.90 -11.61 -4.84
C LEU A 396 4.56 -11.52 -4.09
N GLU A 397 3.53 -11.05 -4.79
CA GLU A 397 2.19 -10.89 -4.23
C GLU A 397 1.48 -12.22 -3.90
N ARG A 398 1.94 -13.34 -4.48
CA ARG A 398 1.43 -14.69 -4.17
C ARG A 398 1.81 -15.19 -2.78
N ILE A 399 2.82 -14.59 -2.11
CA ILE A 399 3.34 -15.11 -0.84
C ILE A 399 2.29 -14.93 0.28
N PRO A 400 1.93 -16.01 1.00
CA PRO A 400 1.15 -15.91 2.22
C PRO A 400 1.91 -15.16 3.33
N LEU A 401 1.22 -14.26 4.03
CA LEU A 401 1.86 -13.35 4.98
C LEU A 401 2.62 -14.06 6.11
N ILE A 402 2.07 -15.18 6.60
CA ILE A 402 2.69 -16.00 7.65
C ILE A 402 4.03 -16.63 7.23
N GLU A 403 4.28 -16.79 5.94
CA GLU A 403 5.54 -17.35 5.42
C GLU A 403 6.63 -16.27 5.33
N LEU A 404 6.25 -15.00 5.33
CA LEU A 404 7.16 -13.87 5.09
C LEU A 404 7.49 -13.07 6.35
N MET A 405 6.50 -12.87 7.23
CA MET A 405 6.61 -11.96 8.36
C MET A 405 6.95 -12.64 9.69
N ILE A 406 7.83 -11.99 10.45
CA ILE A 406 8.25 -12.33 11.81
C ILE A 406 7.40 -11.51 12.79
N PRO A 407 6.76 -12.13 13.79
CA PRO A 407 6.02 -11.37 14.80
C PRO A 407 6.95 -10.46 15.62
N GLU A 408 6.46 -9.27 15.98
CA GLU A 408 7.21 -8.28 16.75
C GLU A 408 7.76 -8.89 18.06
N GLY A 409 9.06 -8.72 18.29
CA GLY A 409 9.77 -9.27 19.45
C GLY A 409 10.25 -10.72 19.28
N ILE A 410 9.93 -11.37 18.16
CA ILE A 410 10.51 -12.67 17.76
C ILE A 410 11.76 -12.40 16.92
N LYS A 411 12.79 -13.21 17.12
CA LYS A 411 14.05 -13.07 16.36
C LYS A 411 13.94 -13.76 15.00
N GLU A 412 14.66 -13.21 14.05
CA GLU A 412 14.98 -13.91 12.82
C GLU A 412 15.68 -15.23 13.15
N ASP A 413 15.37 -16.26 12.37
CA ASP A 413 16.01 -17.56 12.50
C ASP A 413 17.54 -17.45 12.31
N ARG A 414 18.29 -18.22 13.10
CA ARG A 414 19.74 -18.35 12.91
C ARG A 414 20.02 -18.95 11.55
N ASP A 415 21.11 -18.49 10.93
CA ASP A 415 21.60 -19.00 9.64
C ASP A 415 20.55 -18.90 8.50
N ILE A 416 19.68 -17.88 8.55
CA ILE A 416 18.60 -17.67 7.57
C ILE A 416 19.10 -17.72 6.12
N ASN A 417 20.28 -17.16 5.83
CA ASN A 417 20.86 -17.15 4.49
C ASN A 417 21.21 -18.58 4.01
N ASP A 418 21.70 -19.44 4.90
CA ASP A 418 22.00 -20.84 4.57
C ASP A 418 20.70 -21.63 4.34
N LYS A 419 19.67 -21.36 5.16
CA LYS A 419 18.34 -21.95 4.98
C LYS A 419 17.71 -21.51 3.65
N ILE A 420 17.83 -20.25 3.27
CA ILE A 420 17.37 -19.72 1.97
C ILE A 420 18.14 -20.38 0.81
N ALA A 421 19.46 -20.52 0.92
CA ALA A 421 20.25 -21.21 -0.09
C ALA A 421 19.83 -22.69 -0.26
N PHE A 422 19.51 -23.36 0.85
CA PHE A 422 18.96 -24.71 0.82
C PHE A 422 17.56 -24.76 0.18
N LEU A 423 16.68 -23.80 0.52
CA LEU A 423 15.36 -23.66 -0.09
C LEU A 423 15.46 -23.47 -1.61
N GLN A 424 16.34 -22.59 -2.07
CA GLN A 424 16.57 -22.35 -3.50
C GLN A 424 16.94 -23.64 -4.22
N LYS A 425 17.92 -24.39 -3.70
CA LYS A 425 18.36 -25.66 -4.30
C LYS A 425 17.24 -26.70 -4.34
N ARG A 426 16.37 -26.73 -3.33
CA ARG A 426 15.19 -27.59 -3.32
C ARG A 426 14.18 -27.15 -4.36
N GLN A 427 13.89 -25.85 -4.44
CA GLN A 427 12.92 -25.27 -5.36
C GLN A 427 13.25 -25.60 -6.83
N GLU A 428 14.53 -25.64 -7.20
CA GLU A 428 14.97 -26.02 -8.56
C GLU A 428 14.49 -27.41 -9.01
N ASN A 429 14.15 -28.29 -8.06
CA ASN A 429 13.69 -29.66 -8.33
C ASN A 429 12.18 -29.85 -8.11
N GLU A 430 11.45 -28.78 -7.79
CA GLU A 430 10.02 -28.80 -7.49
C GLU A 430 9.24 -27.99 -8.53
N GLU A 431 8.14 -28.56 -9.03
CA GLU A 431 7.26 -27.86 -9.98
C GLU A 431 6.40 -26.81 -9.27
N LYS A 432 6.01 -27.10 -8.03
CA LYS A 432 5.23 -26.17 -7.20
C LYS A 432 6.17 -25.30 -6.39
N ASP A 433 5.78 -24.05 -6.18
CA ASP A 433 6.52 -23.19 -5.27
C ASP A 433 6.42 -23.73 -3.85
N LEU A 434 7.59 -23.80 -3.21
CA LEU A 434 7.74 -24.13 -1.81
C LEU A 434 7.47 -22.87 -0.97
N PRO A 435 6.95 -23.03 0.26
CA PRO A 435 6.86 -21.95 1.22
C PRO A 435 8.21 -21.26 1.45
N VAL A 436 8.18 -19.93 1.54
CA VAL A 436 9.37 -19.16 1.90
C VAL A 436 9.61 -19.16 3.41
N LEU A 437 10.67 -18.47 3.85
CA LEU A 437 11.02 -18.33 5.25
C LEU A 437 10.76 -16.89 5.70
N PRO A 438 10.32 -16.69 6.95
CA PRO A 438 10.15 -15.34 7.49
C PRO A 438 11.49 -14.59 7.57
N VAL A 439 11.52 -13.38 7.01
CA VAL A 439 12.75 -12.57 6.89
C VAL A 439 12.62 -11.16 7.44
N THR A 440 11.42 -10.74 7.84
CA THR A 440 11.22 -9.36 8.30
C THR A 440 10.04 -9.22 9.24
N ASP A 441 10.10 -8.29 10.19
CA ASP A 441 9.02 -7.89 11.08
C ASP A 441 8.19 -6.71 10.53
N GLU A 442 8.66 -6.06 9.47
CA GLU A 442 8.03 -4.91 8.82
C GLU A 442 8.00 -5.08 7.30
N LEU A 443 6.89 -4.70 6.66
CA LEU A 443 6.79 -4.56 5.21
C LEU A 443 6.42 -3.12 4.87
N ILE A 444 6.83 -2.69 3.67
CA ILE A 444 6.42 -1.39 3.13
C ILE A 444 5.50 -1.65 1.94
N TYR A 445 4.30 -1.11 2.00
CA TYR A 445 3.35 -1.10 0.89
C TYR A 445 3.33 0.31 0.29
N ALA A 446 3.71 0.41 -0.97
CA ALA A 446 3.69 1.66 -1.72
C ALA A 446 2.50 1.68 -2.67
N TYR A 447 1.77 2.80 -2.71
CA TYR A 447 0.57 2.99 -3.52
C TYR A 447 0.58 4.38 -4.16
N ASP A 448 0.16 4.45 -5.42
CA ASP A 448 0.15 5.68 -6.22
C ASP A 448 1.54 6.32 -6.29
N TYR A 449 2.31 5.94 -7.31
CA TYR A 449 3.64 6.50 -7.49
C TYR A 449 3.61 8.01 -7.74
N GLY A 450 2.46 8.60 -8.09
CA GLY A 450 2.26 10.05 -8.17
C GLY A 450 2.23 10.69 -6.79
N ASP A 451 1.26 10.29 -5.97
CA ASP A 451 1.00 10.82 -4.62
C ASP A 451 2.00 10.33 -3.56
N GLY A 452 2.63 9.18 -3.78
CA GLY A 452 3.67 8.60 -2.94
C GLY A 452 3.16 8.07 -1.60
N TRP A 453 2.00 7.40 -1.58
CA TRP A 453 1.50 6.83 -0.33
C TRP A 453 2.34 5.62 0.08
N GLU A 454 2.82 5.63 1.32
CA GLU A 454 3.50 4.48 1.92
C GLU A 454 2.80 4.05 3.21
N VAL A 455 2.64 2.73 3.37
CA VAL A 455 2.08 2.10 4.56
C VAL A 455 3.08 1.10 5.10
N LYS A 456 3.58 1.34 6.32
CA LYS A 456 4.36 0.37 7.09
C LYS A 456 3.40 -0.67 7.67
N ILE A 457 3.71 -1.95 7.49
CA ILE A 457 2.90 -3.09 7.93
C ILE A 457 3.72 -3.87 8.95
N ARG A 458 3.23 -3.99 10.18
CA ARG A 458 3.91 -4.74 11.25
C ARG A 458 3.05 -5.90 11.74
N LEU A 459 3.68 -7.07 11.92
CA LEU A 459 3.03 -8.23 12.51
C LEU A 459 3.15 -8.15 14.04
N LYS A 460 2.10 -7.70 14.73
CA LYS A 460 2.13 -7.45 16.18
C LYS A 460 1.93 -8.72 17.00
N GLU A 461 1.06 -9.60 16.54
CA GLU A 461 0.68 -10.81 17.28
C GLU A 461 0.12 -11.88 16.34
N CYS A 462 0.16 -13.13 16.78
CA CYS A 462 -0.45 -14.25 16.08
C CYS A 462 -1.33 -15.09 17.02
N TYR A 463 -2.41 -15.64 16.47
CA TYR A 463 -3.44 -16.33 17.23
C TYR A 463 -3.83 -17.64 16.58
N TYR A 464 -4.30 -18.56 17.42
CA TYR A 464 -4.93 -19.79 16.98
C TYR A 464 -6.18 -20.07 17.82
N THR A 465 -7.07 -20.91 17.27
CA THR A 465 -8.30 -21.30 17.94
C THR A 465 -8.29 -22.78 18.33
N ILE A 466 -8.83 -23.08 19.52
CA ILE A 466 -9.13 -24.45 19.97
C ILE A 466 -10.64 -24.57 20.16
N ARG A 467 -11.21 -25.66 19.60
CA ARG A 467 -12.56 -26.10 19.95
C ARG A 467 -12.49 -26.85 21.27
N GLU A 468 -13.17 -26.35 22.30
CA GLU A 468 -13.44 -27.16 23.49
C GLU A 468 -14.47 -28.23 23.08
N ASP A 469 -13.99 -29.40 22.69
CA ASP A 469 -14.84 -30.50 22.24
C ASP A 469 -15.63 -31.08 23.42
N LYS A 470 -16.95 -30.87 23.43
CA LYS A 470 -17.92 -31.77 24.06
C LYS A 470 -19.14 -31.95 23.15
N SER A 471 -19.11 -33.08 22.44
CA SER A 471 -20.20 -33.87 21.84
C SER A 471 -20.80 -33.46 20.48
N GLU A 472 -20.50 -34.35 19.53
CA GLU A 472 -21.37 -35.01 18.55
C GLU A 472 -21.79 -34.29 17.25
N SER A 473 -21.40 -34.94 16.16
CA SER A 473 -22.02 -34.88 14.84
C SER A 473 -23.53 -35.12 14.93
N PHE A 474 -24.34 -34.23 14.37
CA PHE A 474 -25.75 -34.52 14.11
C PHE A 474 -26.19 -34.02 12.71
N THR A 475 -26.52 -34.99 11.85
CA THR A 475 -27.62 -34.94 10.87
C THR A 475 -28.94 -34.73 11.66
N GLU A 476 -29.95 -33.97 11.26
CA GLU A 476 -30.65 -33.89 9.98
C GLU A 476 -31.58 -32.63 9.95
N VAL A 477 -32.38 -32.52 8.90
CA VAL A 477 -33.21 -31.39 8.44
C VAL A 477 -34.57 -31.30 9.13
N GLN A 478 -35.11 -30.10 9.39
CA GLN A 478 -36.53 -29.75 9.16
C GLN A 478 -36.80 -28.23 9.21
N GLU A 479 -37.95 -27.87 8.66
CA GLU A 479 -38.30 -26.66 7.92
C GLU A 479 -38.43 -25.34 8.71
N GLY A 480 -38.26 -24.23 7.97
CA GLY A 480 -39.12 -23.06 8.15
C GLY A 480 -38.88 -22.18 9.37
N VAL A 481 -37.63 -21.75 9.59
CA VAL A 481 -37.15 -20.41 10.06
C VAL A 481 -35.68 -20.62 10.45
N ARG A 482 -34.74 -20.34 9.53
CA ARG A 482 -33.30 -20.40 9.84
C ARG A 482 -32.86 -19.09 10.52
N LEU A 483 -33.13 -18.95 11.81
CA LEU A 483 -32.21 -18.19 12.66
C LEU A 483 -30.89 -18.99 12.71
N ASN A 484 -29.76 -18.36 12.39
CA ASN A 484 -28.48 -19.04 12.20
C ASN A 484 -27.82 -19.44 13.54
N LEU A 485 -28.61 -20.00 14.47
CA LEU A 485 -28.24 -20.37 15.84
C LEU A 485 -27.00 -21.27 15.89
N LYS A 486 -26.77 -22.12 14.88
CA LYS A 486 -25.57 -22.98 14.78
C LYS A 486 -24.28 -22.18 14.55
N LYS A 487 -24.33 -21.10 13.77
CA LYS A 487 -23.18 -20.25 13.47
C LYS A 487 -22.83 -19.35 14.66
N ASP A 488 -23.85 -18.76 15.28
CA ASP A 488 -23.63 -17.86 16.41
C ASP A 488 -23.13 -18.65 17.62
N ARG A 489 -23.65 -19.86 17.83
CA ARG A 489 -23.13 -20.81 18.82
C ARG A 489 -21.69 -21.23 18.53
N TYR A 490 -21.38 -21.62 17.28
CA TYR A 490 -20.03 -21.96 16.84
C TYR A 490 -19.01 -20.86 17.12
N LEU A 491 -19.36 -19.60 16.83
CA LEU A 491 -18.46 -18.46 17.05
C LEU A 491 -18.33 -18.12 18.54
N SER A 492 -19.40 -18.29 19.33
CA SER A 492 -19.42 -17.97 20.77
C SER A 492 -18.72 -19.01 21.66
N GLU A 493 -18.61 -20.25 21.20
CA GLU A 493 -17.95 -21.36 21.92
C GLU A 493 -16.45 -21.48 21.60
N GLN A 494 -15.96 -20.72 20.61
CA GLN A 494 -14.56 -20.74 20.22
C GLN A 494 -13.70 -20.02 21.26
N THR A 495 -12.65 -20.71 21.70
CA THR A 495 -11.59 -20.11 22.51
C THR A 495 -10.39 -19.83 21.62
N ALA A 496 -9.78 -18.66 21.80
CA ALA A 496 -8.58 -18.28 21.07
C ALA A 496 -7.43 -18.05 22.05
N PHE A 497 -6.23 -18.27 21.54
CA PHE A 497 -4.99 -18.18 22.28
C PHE A 497 -3.98 -17.36 21.47
N ASP A 498 -3.15 -16.60 22.17
CA ASP A 498 -2.02 -15.88 21.59
C ASP A 498 -0.81 -16.80 21.37
N ARG A 499 0.29 -16.22 20.88
CA ARG A 499 1.56 -16.91 20.66
C ARG A 499 2.15 -17.55 21.92
N ASN A 500 1.85 -17.03 23.11
CA ASN A 500 2.31 -17.57 24.39
C ASN A 500 1.38 -18.67 24.93
N ASN A 501 0.38 -19.09 24.14
CA ASN A 501 -0.66 -20.03 24.51
C ASN A 501 -1.55 -19.54 25.67
N LEU A 502 -1.64 -18.23 25.88
CA LEU A 502 -2.54 -17.62 26.86
C LEU A 502 -3.91 -17.34 26.23
N LYS A 503 -4.97 -17.59 27.01
CA LYS A 503 -6.35 -17.40 26.54
C LYS A 503 -6.64 -15.91 26.42
N VAL A 504 -7.11 -15.47 25.25
CA VAL A 504 -7.46 -14.06 25.02
C VAL A 504 -8.87 -13.73 25.53
N SER A 505 -9.19 -12.43 25.61
CA SER A 505 -10.52 -11.98 26.03
C SER A 505 -11.63 -12.52 25.12
N LYS A 506 -12.84 -12.72 25.67
CA LYS A 506 -13.99 -13.25 24.90
C LYS A 506 -14.32 -12.41 23.65
N SER A 507 -14.20 -11.09 23.77
CA SER A 507 -14.43 -10.15 22.66
C SER A 507 -13.42 -10.37 21.52
N LEU A 508 -12.13 -10.49 21.85
CA LEU A 508 -11.08 -10.73 20.87
C LEU A 508 -11.18 -12.15 20.27
N ALA A 509 -11.43 -13.16 21.10
CA ALA A 509 -11.62 -14.55 20.65
C ALA A 509 -12.73 -14.67 19.60
N LEU A 510 -13.82 -13.93 19.78
CA LEU A 510 -14.91 -13.90 18.81
C LEU A 510 -14.51 -13.25 17.47
N LYS A 511 -13.71 -12.17 17.51
CA LYS A 511 -13.19 -11.53 16.29
C LYS A 511 -12.24 -12.48 15.55
N ILE A 512 -11.34 -13.15 16.27
CA ILE A 512 -10.43 -14.19 15.73
C ILE A 512 -11.23 -15.33 15.10
N ALA A 513 -12.23 -15.88 15.82
CA ALA A 513 -13.10 -16.93 15.30
C ALA A 513 -13.88 -16.47 14.05
N THR A 514 -14.29 -15.20 14.01
CA THR A 514 -14.96 -14.61 12.85
C THR A 514 -14.04 -14.53 11.63
N VAL A 515 -12.78 -14.11 11.82
CA VAL A 515 -11.76 -14.09 10.75
C VAL A 515 -11.54 -15.50 10.21
N ASN A 516 -11.34 -16.49 11.08
CA ASN A 516 -11.17 -17.88 10.68
C ASN A 516 -12.38 -18.44 9.93
N TYR A 517 -13.59 -18.18 10.44
CA TYR A 517 -14.81 -18.72 9.83
C TYR A 517 -15.14 -18.04 8.49
N LYS A 518 -15.03 -16.71 8.42
CA LYS A 518 -15.36 -15.95 7.20
C LYS A 518 -14.20 -15.89 6.21
N ARG A 519 -12.98 -16.24 6.65
CA ARG A 519 -11.74 -16.14 5.87
C ARG A 519 -11.54 -14.71 5.34
N ARG A 520 -11.84 -13.73 6.18
CA ARG A 520 -11.88 -12.30 5.81
C ARG A 520 -11.31 -11.45 6.94
N PRO A 521 -10.53 -10.40 6.64
CA PRO A 521 -10.07 -9.45 7.63
C PRO A 521 -11.18 -8.77 8.42
N VAL A 522 -10.85 -8.33 9.64
CA VAL A 522 -11.67 -7.42 10.45
C VAL A 522 -10.80 -6.33 11.04
N CYS A 523 -11.34 -5.12 11.16
CA CYS A 523 -10.63 -4.01 11.80
C CYS A 523 -10.94 -3.98 13.31
N LEU A 524 -9.89 -3.84 14.11
CA LEU A 524 -9.96 -3.73 15.58
C LEU A 524 -10.09 -2.27 16.00
N SER A 525 -9.27 -1.40 15.42
CA SER A 525 -9.18 0.02 15.73
C SER A 525 -8.66 0.79 14.50
N LEU A 526 -8.90 2.10 14.48
CA LEU A 526 -8.35 3.00 13.48
C LEU A 526 -8.14 4.39 14.08
N ASP A 527 -7.06 5.05 13.66
CA ASP A 527 -6.76 6.46 13.96
C ASP A 527 -6.79 7.26 12.65
N GLY A 528 -7.49 8.39 12.62
CA GLY A 528 -7.69 9.19 11.41
C GLY A 528 -8.79 8.71 10.44
N LEU A 529 -9.31 9.65 9.66
CA LEU A 529 -10.29 9.43 8.59
C LEU A 529 -9.73 8.57 7.45
N SER A 530 -10.62 8.14 6.54
CA SER A 530 -10.20 7.64 5.23
C SER A 530 -9.55 8.75 4.40
N LEU A 531 -8.52 8.39 3.65
CA LEU A 531 -7.80 9.23 2.70
C LEU A 531 -8.53 9.25 1.34
N MET A 532 -7.89 9.84 0.34
CA MET A 532 -8.43 10.00 -1.01
C MET A 532 -7.30 9.83 -2.04
N ASP A 533 -7.61 9.19 -3.16
CA ASP A 533 -6.71 9.08 -4.32
C ASP A 533 -6.54 10.43 -5.02
N ASP A 534 -5.42 10.61 -5.75
CA ASP A 534 -5.13 11.77 -6.59
C ASP A 534 -5.28 13.13 -5.86
N VAL A 535 -5.01 13.16 -4.55
CA VAL A 535 -5.12 14.39 -3.74
C VAL A 535 -3.80 15.13 -3.65
N GLY A 536 -2.70 14.53 -4.09
CA GLY A 536 -1.34 15.08 -3.94
C GLY A 536 -0.67 14.56 -2.67
N GLY A 537 -0.93 13.31 -2.31
CA GLY A 537 -0.35 12.65 -1.15
C GLY A 537 -0.82 13.27 0.17
N ILE A 538 -0.05 13.05 1.24
CA ILE A 538 -0.45 13.48 2.58
C ILE A 538 -0.58 15.01 2.69
N HIS A 539 0.29 15.78 2.03
CA HIS A 539 0.23 17.24 2.03
C HIS A 539 -1.03 17.75 1.31
N GLY A 540 -1.35 17.17 0.15
CA GLY A 540 -2.57 17.48 -0.56
C GLY A 540 -3.82 17.13 0.24
N TYR A 541 -3.81 16.03 0.99
CA TYR A 541 -4.90 15.67 1.90
C TYR A 541 -5.06 16.67 3.06
N VAL A 542 -3.96 17.20 3.59
CA VAL A 542 -3.99 18.28 4.59
C VAL A 542 -4.59 19.56 3.99
N ASP A 543 -4.22 19.92 2.76
CA ASP A 543 -4.75 21.10 2.07
C ASP A 543 -6.25 20.94 1.73
N LEU A 544 -6.69 19.73 1.36
CA LEU A 544 -8.10 19.37 1.24
C LEU A 544 -8.85 19.68 2.54
N LEU A 545 -8.36 19.20 3.68
CA LEU A 545 -8.99 19.43 4.98
C LEU A 545 -9.00 20.92 5.35
N ARG A 546 -7.90 21.64 5.12
CA ARG A 546 -7.83 23.09 5.34
C ARG A 546 -8.89 23.84 4.54
N THR A 547 -9.02 23.51 3.26
CA THR A 547 -9.93 24.20 2.32
C THR A 547 -11.39 23.94 2.70
N ILE A 548 -11.76 22.68 2.98
CA ILE A 548 -13.14 22.31 3.38
C ILE A 548 -13.58 22.96 4.70
N HIS A 549 -12.62 23.29 5.55
CA HIS A 549 -12.82 23.95 6.84
C HIS A 549 -12.40 25.43 6.84
N GLY A 550 -12.08 25.97 5.67
CA GLY A 550 -11.68 27.36 5.48
C GLY A 550 -12.85 28.35 5.56
N ASN A 551 -12.49 29.62 5.44
CA ASN A 551 -13.44 30.75 5.52
C ASN A 551 -14.04 31.14 4.17
N ASP A 552 -13.41 30.74 3.05
CA ASP A 552 -13.93 31.01 1.70
C ASP A 552 -15.10 30.04 1.39
N PRO A 553 -16.34 30.55 1.21
CA PRO A 553 -17.48 29.69 0.96
C PRO A 553 -17.46 28.99 -0.41
N GLU A 554 -16.85 29.60 -1.43
CA GLU A 554 -16.82 29.08 -2.80
C GLU A 554 -15.80 27.94 -2.90
N GLU A 555 -14.55 28.18 -2.48
CA GLU A 555 -13.52 27.14 -2.47
C GLU A 555 -13.92 25.93 -1.61
N LYS A 556 -14.59 26.19 -0.49
CA LYS A 556 -15.08 25.16 0.40
C LYS A 556 -16.12 24.25 -0.26
N GLU A 557 -17.09 24.81 -0.97
CA GLU A 557 -18.13 23.99 -1.61
C GLU A 557 -17.53 23.23 -2.80
N ASP A 558 -16.71 23.88 -3.62
CA ASP A 558 -16.00 23.24 -4.74
C ASP A 558 -15.14 22.05 -4.27
N MET A 559 -14.40 22.24 -3.18
CA MET A 559 -13.56 21.20 -2.62
C MET A 559 -14.38 20.05 -2.02
N ARG A 560 -15.54 20.35 -1.39
CA ARG A 560 -16.47 19.32 -0.88
C ARG A 560 -17.11 18.53 -2.01
N GLU A 561 -17.54 19.19 -3.08
CA GLU A 561 -18.12 18.53 -4.25
C GLU A 561 -17.08 17.62 -4.91
N TRP A 562 -15.84 18.08 -5.04
CA TRP A 562 -14.75 17.24 -5.53
C TRP A 562 -14.52 16.00 -4.66
N ALA A 563 -14.39 16.20 -3.35
CA ALA A 563 -14.15 15.11 -2.42
C ALA A 563 -15.29 14.07 -2.46
N LYS A 564 -16.55 14.53 -2.50
CA LYS A 564 -17.72 13.65 -2.68
C LYS A 564 -17.67 12.89 -3.99
N TRP A 565 -17.30 13.54 -5.08
CA TRP A 565 -17.17 12.92 -6.40
C TRP A 565 -16.09 11.84 -6.44
N MET A 566 -14.98 12.03 -5.71
CA MET A 566 -13.94 11.03 -5.49
C MET A 566 -14.34 9.92 -4.49
N GLY A 567 -15.57 9.95 -3.96
CA GLY A 567 -16.07 8.96 -3.00
C GLY A 567 -15.69 9.23 -1.53
N TRP A 568 -15.05 10.36 -1.23
CA TRP A 568 -14.70 10.76 0.13
C TRP A 568 -15.89 11.40 0.84
N THR A 569 -16.19 10.92 2.05
CA THR A 569 -17.40 11.33 2.78
C THR A 569 -17.12 12.23 3.98
N GLY A 570 -15.87 12.36 4.41
CA GLY A 570 -15.48 13.03 5.67
C GLY A 570 -16.04 12.38 6.94
N ARG A 571 -16.68 11.21 6.82
CA ARG A 571 -17.23 10.47 7.95
C ARG A 571 -16.22 9.43 8.41
N MET A 572 -16.12 9.28 9.73
CA MET A 572 -15.27 8.25 10.31
C MET A 572 -15.94 6.89 10.14
N ASN A 573 -15.19 5.94 9.58
CA ASN A 573 -15.64 4.56 9.54
C ASN A 573 -15.65 3.99 10.96
N LYS A 574 -16.58 3.07 11.21
CA LYS A 574 -16.54 2.24 12.43
C LYS A 574 -15.67 1.01 12.15
N PRO A 575 -14.73 0.64 13.03
CA PRO A 575 -13.88 -0.54 12.85
C PRO A 575 -14.67 -1.81 12.47
N GLU A 576 -15.84 -2.02 13.07
CA GLU A 576 -16.68 -3.21 12.85
C GLU A 576 -17.24 -3.33 11.42
N THR A 577 -17.23 -2.22 10.66
CA THR A 577 -17.82 -2.12 9.33
C THR A 577 -16.80 -1.80 8.23
N LEU A 578 -15.52 -1.61 8.59
CA LEU A 578 -14.49 -1.23 7.65
C LEU A 578 -14.16 -2.37 6.66
N LEU A 579 -14.03 -3.61 7.16
CA LEU A 579 -13.53 -4.78 6.41
C LEU A 579 -14.49 -5.98 6.32
#